data_AF-A0A7X8EYL2-F1
#
_entry.id   AF-A0A7X8EYL2-F1
#
_cell.length_a   1.000
_cell.length_b   1.000
_cell.length_c   1.000
_cell.angle_alpha   90.00
_cell.angle_beta   90.00
_cell.angle_gamma   90.00
#
_symmetry.space_group_name_H-M   'P 1'
#
loop_
_entity.id
_entity.type
_entity.pdbx_description
1 polymer ?
#
loop_
_entity_poly.entity_id
_entity_poly.type
_entity_poly.pdbx_seq_one_letter_code
_entity_poly.pdbx_strand_id
1 'polypeptide(L)'
;DVLRIERFHTPCGCTIPELKKREYAPDEEGAITVRYNAPAGAVTDVKPVYVYTNDPKNPQYELTIKARVVVNVEISPRDVTLLLDQENAGMPKLTVKSTDGKAFAITSVSATNDVIRIPFDRNQRATEFILEPIVDMKKVESVPAGLIQVNTDHPQSGLLTVRFTVKPYFEVSRPRIILQNITPGEEIIRDVWIRSNYDQKVEIESFSSKNGMMTIDSQRSDGNHLQIMVKITPSADAPTPTRRYISDELVIKLTSGQELTIRCNAWFRLN
;
A
#
# COMPACT_ATOMS: atom_id res chain seq x y z
N ASP A 1 24.73 -49.14 3.97
CA ASP A 1 24.24 -48.42 5.17
C ASP A 1 22.86 -47.83 4.93
N VAL A 2 22.12 -47.55 6.00
CA VAL A 2 20.81 -46.89 5.95
C VAL A 2 20.99 -45.43 5.54
N LEU A 3 20.28 -45.01 4.50
CA LEU A 3 20.19 -43.61 4.11
C LEU A 3 19.18 -42.89 5.01
N ARG A 4 19.60 -41.80 5.63
CA ARG A 4 18.76 -40.93 6.45
C ARG A 4 18.64 -39.55 5.82
N ILE A 5 17.42 -39.11 5.58
CA ILE A 5 17.11 -37.73 5.21
C ILE A 5 16.99 -36.90 6.49
N GLU A 6 17.96 -36.03 6.73
CA GLU A 6 18.11 -35.30 7.99
C GLU A 6 17.19 -34.08 8.04
N ARG A 7 17.17 -33.29 6.97
CA ARG A 7 16.32 -32.10 6.86
C ARG A 7 16.14 -31.65 5.42
N PHE A 8 15.12 -30.81 5.22
CA PHE A 8 14.96 -30.00 4.03
C PHE A 8 15.34 -28.55 4.31
N HIS A 9 15.79 -27.85 3.27
CA HIS A 9 15.90 -26.40 3.27
C HIS A 9 15.32 -25.84 1.98
N THR A 10 14.46 -24.83 2.12
CA THR A 10 13.87 -24.09 1.01
C THR A 10 14.11 -22.59 1.22
N PRO A 11 14.51 -21.83 0.18
CA PRO A 11 14.73 -20.38 0.33
C PRO A 11 13.46 -19.56 0.56
N CYS A 12 12.30 -20.07 0.11
CA CYS A 12 10.98 -19.46 0.30
C CYS A 12 10.03 -20.48 0.97
N GLY A 13 9.01 -19.99 1.69
CA GLY A 13 7.89 -20.82 2.16
C GLY A 13 6.94 -21.30 1.06
N CYS A 14 7.23 -21.00 -0.21
CA CYS A 14 6.39 -21.31 -1.36
C CYS A 14 6.54 -22.76 -1.88
N THR A 15 7.57 -23.47 -1.42
CA THR A 15 7.80 -24.90 -1.67
C THR A 15 7.89 -25.64 -0.35
N ILE A 16 7.03 -26.65 -0.15
CA ILE A 16 6.89 -27.38 1.10
C ILE A 16 7.15 -28.87 0.81
N PRO A 17 8.37 -29.37 1.11
CA PRO A 17 8.72 -30.78 0.92
C PRO A 17 8.19 -31.64 2.08
N GLU A 18 7.69 -32.82 1.73
CA GLU A 18 7.08 -33.80 2.63
C GLU A 18 7.64 -35.20 2.34
N LEU A 19 7.83 -35.98 3.40
CA LEU A 19 8.32 -37.35 3.35
C LEU A 19 7.42 -38.27 4.18
N LYS A 20 7.17 -39.48 3.68
CA LYS A 20 6.48 -40.53 4.42
C LYS A 20 7.34 -41.12 5.54
N LYS A 21 8.65 -41.23 5.29
CA LYS A 21 9.65 -41.70 6.25
C LYS A 21 11.01 -41.08 5.94
N ARG A 22 11.94 -41.15 6.90
CA ARG A 22 13.26 -40.51 6.80
C ARG A 22 14.42 -41.48 6.71
N GLU A 23 14.18 -42.77 6.92
CA GLU A 23 15.21 -43.81 6.87
C GLU A 23 14.86 -44.84 5.82
N TYR A 24 15.85 -45.19 5.01
CA TYR A 24 15.74 -46.06 3.86
C TYR A 24 16.85 -47.11 3.92
N ALA A 25 16.47 -48.38 3.85
CA ALA A 25 17.43 -49.49 3.80
C ALA A 25 18.25 -49.43 2.49
N PRO A 26 19.39 -50.15 2.41
CA PRO A 26 20.07 -50.34 1.13
C PRO A 26 19.11 -50.85 0.07
N ASP A 27 19.19 -50.27 -1.13
CA ASP A 27 18.34 -50.57 -2.30
C ASP A 27 16.84 -50.28 -2.10
N GLU A 28 16.44 -49.60 -1.02
CA GLU A 28 15.07 -49.18 -0.79
C GLU A 28 14.76 -47.84 -1.47
N GLU A 29 13.63 -47.78 -2.17
CA GLU A 29 13.16 -46.57 -2.85
C GLU A 29 12.20 -45.73 -1.98
N GLY A 30 12.18 -44.43 -2.27
CA GLY A 30 11.33 -43.46 -1.59
C GLY A 30 10.86 -42.35 -2.52
N ALA A 31 9.83 -41.63 -2.10
CA ALA A 31 9.32 -40.46 -2.81
C ALA A 31 9.32 -39.24 -1.88
N ILE A 32 9.84 -38.12 -2.38
CA ILE A 32 9.68 -36.79 -1.80
C ILE A 32 8.53 -36.10 -2.53
N THR A 33 7.47 -35.77 -1.79
CA THR A 33 6.37 -34.95 -2.34
C THR A 33 6.69 -33.49 -2.06
N VAL A 34 6.62 -32.62 -3.07
CA VAL A 34 6.76 -31.17 -2.85
C VAL A 34 5.50 -30.46 -3.27
N ARG A 35 4.89 -29.74 -2.32
CA ARG A 35 3.77 -28.84 -2.59
C ARG A 35 4.31 -27.45 -2.96
N TYR A 36 3.91 -26.94 -4.12
CA TYR A 36 4.22 -25.59 -4.56
C TYR A 36 2.98 -24.70 -4.46
N ASN A 37 3.09 -23.59 -3.71
CA ASN A 37 2.06 -22.57 -3.60
C ASN A 37 2.37 -21.44 -4.60
N ALA A 38 1.66 -21.42 -5.72
CA ALA A 38 1.84 -20.41 -6.75
C ALA A 38 1.40 -19.01 -6.25
N PRO A 39 2.08 -17.93 -6.67
CA PRO A 39 1.58 -16.58 -6.43
C PRO A 39 0.31 -16.29 -7.25
N ALA A 40 -0.41 -15.23 -6.88
CA ALA A 40 -1.66 -14.84 -7.55
C ALA A 40 -1.44 -14.31 -8.98
N GLY A 41 -0.21 -13.93 -9.35
CA GLY A 41 0.13 -13.38 -10.65
C GLY A 41 0.89 -14.37 -11.54
N ALA A 42 0.93 -14.07 -12.85
CA ALA A 42 1.71 -14.84 -13.80
C ALA A 42 3.22 -14.70 -13.50
N VAL A 43 3.93 -15.81 -13.43
CA VAL A 43 5.37 -15.85 -13.16
C VAL A 43 5.99 -17.10 -13.76
N THR A 44 7.26 -17.03 -14.15
CA THR A 44 8.09 -18.23 -14.37
C THR A 44 9.01 -18.38 -13.16
N ASP A 45 8.79 -19.44 -12.39
CA ASP A 45 9.47 -19.70 -11.14
C ASP A 45 10.46 -20.87 -11.29
N VAL A 46 11.63 -20.69 -10.69
CA VAL A 46 12.63 -21.74 -10.48
C VAL A 46 12.96 -21.74 -9.01
N LYS A 47 12.63 -22.83 -8.30
CA LYS A 47 12.80 -22.94 -6.84
C LYS A 47 13.64 -24.18 -6.50
N PRO A 48 14.78 -24.02 -5.83
CA PRO A 48 15.55 -25.15 -5.32
C PRO A 48 14.95 -25.66 -4.00
N VAL A 49 14.98 -26.98 -3.83
CA VAL A 49 14.70 -27.70 -2.59
C VAL A 49 15.95 -28.48 -2.25
N TYR A 50 16.61 -28.10 -1.16
CA TYR A 50 17.82 -28.76 -0.70
C TYR A 50 17.46 -29.89 0.27
N VAL A 51 17.99 -31.08 -0.01
CA VAL A 51 17.80 -32.30 0.76
C VAL A 51 19.12 -32.64 1.43
N TYR A 52 19.15 -32.66 2.76
CA TYR A 52 20.35 -33.01 3.52
C TYR A 52 20.28 -34.46 3.96
N THR A 53 21.37 -35.20 3.78
CA THR A 53 21.43 -36.64 4.06
C THR A 53 22.68 -36.99 4.87
N ASN A 54 22.69 -38.19 5.45
CA ASN A 54 23.87 -38.77 6.09
C ASN A 54 24.86 -39.45 5.12
N ASP A 55 24.62 -39.43 3.80
CA ASP A 55 25.55 -39.98 2.81
C ASP A 55 26.78 -39.06 2.68
N PRO A 56 28.00 -39.50 3.03
CA PRO A 56 29.20 -38.68 2.94
C PRO A 56 29.57 -38.27 1.50
N LYS A 57 29.12 -39.03 0.49
CA LYS A 57 29.34 -38.67 -0.92
C LYS A 57 28.37 -37.58 -1.37
N ASN A 58 27.16 -37.58 -0.82
CA ASN A 58 26.09 -36.66 -1.19
C ASN A 58 25.36 -36.10 0.05
N PRO A 59 26.06 -35.31 0.88
CA PRO A 59 25.50 -34.77 2.10
C PRO A 59 24.39 -33.74 1.83
N GLN A 60 24.36 -33.19 0.62
CA GLN A 60 23.33 -32.29 0.14
C GLN A 60 23.00 -32.60 -1.32
N TYR A 61 21.72 -32.79 -1.60
CA TYR A 61 21.16 -32.87 -2.95
C TYR A 61 20.26 -31.66 -3.22
N GLU A 62 20.27 -31.16 -4.45
CA GLU A 62 19.36 -30.11 -4.90
C GLU A 62 18.32 -30.68 -5.86
N LEU A 63 17.05 -30.48 -5.53
CA LEU A 63 15.93 -30.72 -6.43
C LEU A 63 15.39 -29.38 -6.93
N THR A 64 15.27 -29.20 -8.24
CA THR A 64 14.78 -27.94 -8.81
C THR A 64 13.34 -28.07 -9.29
N ILE A 65 12.45 -27.23 -8.76
CA ILE A 65 11.08 -27.08 -9.25
C ILE A 65 11.05 -25.95 -10.26
N LYS A 66 10.55 -26.22 -11.46
CA LYS A 66 10.30 -25.22 -12.50
C LYS A 66 8.80 -25.13 -12.75
N ALA A 67 8.23 -23.95 -12.63
CA ALA A 67 6.81 -23.71 -12.82
C ALA A 67 6.58 -22.50 -13.72
N ARG A 68 5.66 -22.60 -14.67
CA ARG A 68 5.11 -21.47 -15.42
C ARG A 68 3.69 -21.23 -14.95
N VAL A 69 3.51 -20.23 -14.09
CA VAL A 69 2.22 -19.80 -13.59
C VAL A 69 1.63 -18.82 -14.59
N VAL A 70 0.41 -19.13 -15.05
CA VAL A 70 -0.36 -18.28 -15.96
C VAL A 70 -1.61 -17.78 -15.25
N VAL A 71 -2.03 -16.58 -15.59
CA VAL A 71 -3.31 -16.01 -15.20
C VAL A 71 -4.14 -15.88 -16.45
N ASN A 72 -5.30 -16.54 -16.45
CA ASN A 72 -6.15 -16.65 -17.62
C ASN A 72 -7.28 -15.62 -17.65
N VAL A 73 -7.30 -14.71 -16.68
CA VAL A 73 -8.22 -13.57 -16.66
C VAL A 73 -7.42 -12.33 -16.32
N GLU A 74 -7.47 -11.32 -17.19
CA GLU A 74 -6.77 -10.06 -17.00
C GLU A 74 -7.76 -8.94 -16.72
N ILE A 75 -7.32 -7.96 -15.93
CA ILE A 75 -8.02 -6.69 -15.74
C ILE A 75 -7.15 -5.54 -16.25
N SER A 76 -7.77 -4.59 -16.94
CA SER A 76 -7.12 -3.40 -17.48
C SER A 76 -8.02 -2.16 -17.29
N PRO A 77 -7.45 -0.99 -16.94
CA PRO A 77 -6.06 -0.77 -16.51
C PRO A 77 -5.77 -1.40 -15.13
N ARG A 78 -4.49 -1.62 -14.81
CA ARG A 78 -4.04 -2.07 -13.47
C ARG A 78 -3.72 -0.95 -12.50
N ASP A 79 -3.57 0.27 -13.03
CA ASP A 79 -3.18 1.47 -12.31
C ASP A 79 -4.03 2.65 -12.81
N VAL A 80 -4.64 3.38 -11.88
CA VAL A 80 -5.46 4.56 -12.16
C VAL A 80 -5.03 5.72 -11.26
N THR A 81 -4.96 6.91 -11.83
CA THR A 81 -4.87 8.15 -11.05
C THR A 81 -6.20 8.88 -11.16
N LEU A 82 -6.83 9.12 -10.03
CA LEU A 82 -8.07 9.86 -9.89
C LEU A 82 -7.78 11.34 -9.67
N LEU A 83 -8.52 12.17 -10.39
CA LEU A 83 -8.38 13.62 -10.42
C LEU A 83 -9.68 14.26 -9.92
N LEU A 84 -9.62 14.93 -8.78
CA LEU A 84 -10.80 15.38 -8.04
C LEU A 84 -11.61 16.47 -8.76
N ASP A 85 -10.99 17.18 -9.70
CA ASP A 85 -11.62 18.21 -10.52
C ASP A 85 -12.35 17.66 -11.77
N GLN A 86 -12.32 16.34 -11.98
CA GLN A 86 -12.98 15.69 -13.12
C GLN A 86 -14.29 15.01 -12.73
N GLU A 87 -15.21 14.89 -13.69
CA GLU A 87 -16.39 14.05 -13.55
C GLU A 87 -15.97 12.61 -13.22
N ASN A 88 -16.62 12.01 -12.21
CA ASN A 88 -16.29 10.67 -11.71
C ASN A 88 -14.80 10.49 -11.34
N ALA A 89 -14.15 11.59 -10.96
CA ALA A 89 -12.71 11.70 -10.73
C ALA A 89 -11.81 11.19 -11.88
N GLY A 90 -12.31 11.20 -13.12
CA GLY A 90 -11.58 10.67 -14.28
C GLY A 90 -11.46 9.14 -14.31
N MET A 91 -12.24 8.43 -13.49
CA MET A 91 -12.18 6.97 -13.41
C MET A 91 -12.57 6.31 -14.74
N PRO A 92 -11.67 5.53 -15.37
CA PRO A 92 -11.96 4.85 -16.62
C PRO A 92 -12.83 3.61 -16.40
N LYS A 93 -13.41 3.10 -17.49
CA LYS A 93 -14.00 1.75 -17.51
C LYS A 93 -12.90 0.71 -17.28
N LEU A 94 -13.25 -0.40 -16.63
CA LEU A 94 -12.35 -1.53 -16.44
C LEU A 94 -12.76 -2.69 -17.35
N THR A 95 -11.82 -3.23 -18.11
CA THR A 95 -12.04 -4.44 -18.91
C THR A 95 -11.51 -5.64 -18.16
N VAL A 96 -12.37 -6.64 -17.93
CA VAL A 96 -11.99 -7.94 -17.36
C VAL A 96 -12.16 -9.00 -18.44
N LYS A 97 -11.08 -9.67 -18.83
CA LYS A 97 -11.06 -10.50 -20.04
C LYS A 97 -10.35 -11.83 -19.83
N SER A 98 -10.94 -12.91 -20.33
CA SER A 98 -10.32 -14.22 -20.42
C SER A 98 -9.27 -14.23 -21.53
N THR A 99 -8.09 -14.76 -21.22
CA THR A 99 -6.99 -14.95 -22.18
C THR A 99 -6.92 -16.39 -22.71
N ASP A 100 -7.68 -17.32 -22.14
CA ASP A 100 -7.81 -18.71 -22.60
C ASP A 100 -9.15 -19.03 -23.29
N GLY A 101 -10.00 -18.01 -23.47
CA GLY A 101 -11.28 -18.11 -24.17
C GLY A 101 -12.41 -18.76 -23.35
N LYS A 102 -12.18 -19.13 -22.08
CA LYS A 102 -13.22 -19.70 -21.23
C LYS A 102 -14.11 -18.61 -20.62
N ALA A 103 -15.41 -18.84 -20.67
CA ALA A 103 -16.38 -17.97 -20.02
C ALA A 103 -16.31 -18.12 -18.49
N PHE A 104 -16.40 -17.00 -17.78
CA PHE A 104 -16.38 -16.92 -16.32
C PHE A 104 -17.46 -15.96 -15.83
N ALA A 105 -17.73 -15.99 -14.53
CA ALA A 105 -18.56 -15.01 -13.84
C ALA A 105 -17.70 -14.17 -12.88
N ILE A 106 -18.05 -12.90 -12.72
CA ILE A 106 -17.53 -12.08 -11.63
C ILE A 106 -18.32 -12.42 -10.38
N THR A 107 -17.63 -12.79 -9.30
CA THR A 107 -18.24 -13.27 -8.05
C THR A 107 -18.29 -12.17 -6.98
N SER A 108 -17.30 -11.29 -6.96
CA SER A 108 -17.29 -10.12 -6.09
C SER A 108 -16.45 -8.98 -6.67
N VAL A 109 -16.84 -7.76 -6.32
CA VAL A 109 -16.07 -6.54 -6.57
C VAL A 109 -16.11 -5.69 -5.31
N SER A 110 -14.96 -5.17 -4.90
CA SER A 110 -14.84 -4.25 -3.77
C SER A 110 -13.78 -3.18 -4.05
N ALA A 111 -13.88 -2.04 -3.36
CA ALA A 111 -12.89 -0.99 -3.38
C ALA A 111 -12.53 -0.58 -1.95
N THR A 112 -11.29 -0.15 -1.72
CA THR A 112 -10.85 0.37 -0.42
C THR A 112 -11.84 1.41 0.13
N ASN A 113 -12.29 1.22 1.37
CA ASN A 113 -13.22 2.10 2.09
C ASN A 113 -14.55 2.39 1.35
N ASP A 114 -14.96 1.51 0.42
CA ASP A 114 -16.17 1.67 -0.39
C ASP A 114 -16.25 3.03 -1.12
N VAL A 115 -15.10 3.58 -1.52
CA VAL A 115 -15.04 4.87 -2.23
C VAL A 115 -15.35 4.76 -3.72
N ILE A 116 -15.42 3.54 -4.26
CA ILE A 116 -15.79 3.27 -5.64
C ILE A 116 -16.81 2.14 -5.67
N ARG A 117 -18.02 2.42 -6.15
CA ARG A 117 -19.06 1.43 -6.39
C ARG A 117 -18.91 0.90 -7.82
N ILE A 118 -18.92 -0.42 -7.98
CA ILE A 118 -18.78 -1.05 -9.30
C ILE A 118 -19.96 -2.00 -9.49
N PRO A 119 -21.04 -1.57 -10.18
CA PRO A 119 -22.15 -2.44 -10.52
C PRO A 119 -21.70 -3.59 -11.42
N PHE A 120 -22.18 -4.80 -11.17
CA PHE A 120 -21.98 -5.97 -12.02
C PHE A 120 -23.14 -6.95 -11.83
N ASP A 121 -23.41 -7.77 -12.85
CA ASP A 121 -24.38 -8.87 -12.77
C ASP A 121 -23.68 -10.16 -12.33
N ARG A 122 -24.09 -10.69 -11.17
CA ARG A 122 -23.56 -11.95 -10.60
C ARG A 122 -23.95 -13.19 -11.41
N ASN A 123 -25.01 -13.10 -12.21
CA ASN A 123 -25.50 -14.23 -13.02
C ASN A 123 -24.91 -14.23 -14.44
N GLN A 124 -24.29 -13.12 -14.86
CA GLN A 124 -23.70 -13.01 -16.17
C GLN A 124 -22.44 -13.87 -16.28
N ARG A 125 -22.36 -14.63 -17.37
CA ARG A 125 -21.15 -15.35 -17.78
C ARG A 125 -20.70 -14.86 -19.15
N ALA A 126 -19.43 -14.50 -19.26
CA ALA A 126 -18.84 -14.02 -20.49
C ALA A 126 -17.33 -14.29 -20.52
N THR A 127 -16.73 -14.14 -21.69
CA THR A 127 -15.26 -14.12 -21.84
C THR A 127 -14.68 -12.73 -21.65
N GLU A 128 -15.53 -11.69 -21.63
CA GLU A 128 -15.14 -10.30 -21.47
C GLU A 128 -16.26 -9.52 -20.75
N PHE A 129 -15.88 -8.67 -19.80
CA PHE A 129 -16.75 -7.77 -19.07
C PHE A 129 -16.19 -6.35 -19.16
N ILE A 130 -17.06 -5.37 -19.34
CA ILE A 130 -16.75 -3.95 -19.20
C ILE A 130 -17.46 -3.46 -17.95
N LEU A 131 -16.68 -3.09 -16.93
CA LEU A 131 -17.19 -2.53 -15.69
C LEU A 131 -17.13 -1.00 -15.78
N GLU A 132 -18.15 -0.34 -15.24
CA GLU A 132 -18.26 1.12 -15.17
C GLU A 132 -18.25 1.58 -13.71
N PRO A 133 -17.06 1.85 -13.14
CA PRO A 133 -16.92 2.24 -11.75
C PRO A 133 -17.49 3.64 -11.50
N ILE A 134 -18.11 3.83 -10.34
CA ILE A 134 -18.74 5.08 -9.90
C ILE A 134 -18.04 5.51 -8.61
N VAL A 135 -17.32 6.62 -8.67
CA VAL A 135 -16.56 7.19 -7.55
C VAL A 135 -17.48 7.98 -6.63
N ASP A 136 -17.41 7.70 -5.33
CA ASP A 136 -18.01 8.54 -4.30
C ASP A 136 -17.11 9.75 -4.04
N MET A 137 -17.41 10.86 -4.73
CA MET A 137 -16.60 12.08 -4.68
C MET A 137 -16.40 12.64 -3.26
N LYS A 138 -17.32 12.38 -2.32
CA LYS A 138 -17.18 12.87 -0.93
C LYS A 138 -16.19 12.02 -0.13
N LYS A 139 -16.18 10.71 -0.36
CA LYS A 139 -15.29 9.81 0.39
C LYS A 139 -13.89 9.78 -0.20
N VAL A 140 -13.77 9.84 -1.53
CA VAL A 140 -12.51 9.65 -2.25
C VAL A 140 -11.46 10.70 -1.89
N GLU A 141 -11.87 11.92 -1.55
CA GLU A 141 -10.97 13.00 -1.11
C GLU A 141 -10.15 12.64 0.13
N SER A 142 -10.70 11.80 1.01
CA SER A 142 -10.04 11.36 2.24
C SER A 142 -9.18 10.09 2.08
N VAL A 143 -9.18 9.48 0.89
CA VAL A 143 -8.51 8.20 0.62
C VAL A 143 -7.43 8.42 -0.45
N PRO A 144 -6.16 8.64 -0.07
CA PRO A 144 -5.11 9.04 -1.03
C PRO A 144 -4.75 7.92 -2.02
N ALA A 145 -4.98 6.66 -1.65
CA ALA A 145 -4.75 5.51 -2.49
C ALA A 145 -5.55 4.31 -1.98
N GLY A 146 -5.77 3.35 -2.88
CA GLY A 146 -6.45 2.11 -2.54
C GLY A 146 -6.39 1.09 -3.66
N LEU A 147 -7.14 0.02 -3.47
CA LEU A 147 -7.27 -1.08 -4.40
C LEU A 147 -8.74 -1.28 -4.77
N ILE A 148 -8.98 -1.61 -6.03
CA ILE A 148 -10.18 -2.29 -6.49
C ILE A 148 -9.82 -3.76 -6.64
N GLN A 149 -10.62 -4.63 -6.04
CA GLN A 149 -10.43 -6.07 -6.06
C GLN A 149 -11.61 -6.73 -6.78
N VAL A 150 -11.32 -7.55 -7.79
CA VAL A 150 -12.31 -8.29 -8.56
C VAL A 150 -12.00 -9.78 -8.45
N ASN A 151 -12.96 -10.56 -7.97
CA ASN A 151 -12.89 -12.02 -7.95
C ASN A 151 -13.75 -12.61 -9.06
N THR A 152 -13.28 -13.72 -9.62
CA THR A 152 -14.03 -14.50 -10.61
C THR A 152 -14.10 -15.96 -10.17
N ASP A 153 -14.94 -16.74 -10.84
CA ASP A 153 -14.98 -18.18 -10.67
C ASP A 153 -14.07 -18.94 -11.65
N HIS A 154 -13.28 -18.23 -12.46
CA HIS A 154 -12.34 -18.87 -13.37
C HIS A 154 -11.23 -19.56 -12.56
N PRO A 155 -10.98 -20.86 -12.75
CA PRO A 155 -10.05 -21.63 -11.91
C PRO A 155 -8.60 -21.12 -11.96
N GLN A 156 -8.26 -20.29 -12.94
CA GLN A 156 -6.93 -19.73 -13.17
C GLN A 156 -6.92 -18.19 -13.26
N SER A 157 -7.88 -17.49 -12.63
CA SER A 157 -7.92 -16.01 -12.61
C SER A 157 -6.97 -15.38 -11.59
N GLY A 158 -6.78 -16.04 -10.44
CA GLY A 158 -6.25 -15.34 -9.26
C GLY A 158 -7.14 -14.15 -8.83
N LEU A 159 -6.66 -13.36 -7.87
CA LEU A 159 -7.30 -12.11 -7.45
C LEU A 159 -6.89 -10.98 -8.38
N LEU A 160 -7.85 -10.41 -9.11
CA LEU A 160 -7.60 -9.30 -10.01
C LEU A 160 -7.61 -7.99 -9.21
N THR A 161 -6.59 -7.17 -9.40
CA THR A 161 -6.40 -5.94 -8.62
C THR A 161 -6.09 -4.75 -9.52
N VAL A 162 -6.81 -3.65 -9.31
CA VAL A 162 -6.47 -2.33 -9.87
C VAL A 162 -6.06 -1.43 -8.72
N ARG A 163 -4.86 -0.86 -8.78
CA ARG A 163 -4.43 0.16 -7.82
C ARG A 163 -4.98 1.51 -8.28
N PHE A 164 -5.52 2.29 -7.36
CA PHE A 164 -5.81 3.69 -7.63
C PHE A 164 -5.06 4.59 -6.66
N THR A 165 -4.73 5.78 -7.15
CA THR A 165 -4.20 6.91 -6.38
C THR A 165 -5.08 8.10 -6.61
N VAL A 166 -5.20 9.00 -5.63
CA VAL A 166 -6.01 10.21 -5.72
C VAL A 166 -5.08 11.40 -5.63
N LYS A 167 -5.12 12.28 -6.62
CA LYS A 167 -4.35 13.53 -6.59
C LYS A 167 -5.11 14.55 -5.71
N PRO A 168 -4.60 14.93 -4.53
CA PRO A 168 -5.31 15.84 -3.62
C PRO A 168 -5.38 17.25 -4.20
N TYR A 169 -6.37 18.06 -3.79
CA TYR A 169 -6.47 19.47 -4.23
C TYR A 169 -5.22 20.29 -3.91
N PHE A 170 -4.69 20.08 -2.71
CA PHE A 170 -3.52 20.78 -2.22
C PHE A 170 -2.49 19.82 -1.63
N GLU A 171 -1.22 20.11 -1.85
CA GLU A 171 -0.09 19.42 -1.25
C GLU A 171 0.61 20.30 -0.23
N VAL A 172 0.96 19.70 0.90
CA VAL A 172 1.74 20.36 1.96
C VAL A 172 3.14 19.78 1.94
N SER A 173 4.18 20.60 1.76
CA SER A 173 5.56 20.12 1.62
C SER A 173 6.13 19.50 2.90
N ARG A 174 5.64 19.94 4.07
CA ARG A 174 6.02 19.44 5.40
C ARG A 174 4.77 19.15 6.23
N PRO A 175 3.99 18.11 5.90
CA PRO A 175 2.78 17.77 6.65
C PRO A 175 3.12 17.20 8.04
N ARG A 176 4.39 16.82 8.25
CA ARG A 176 4.96 16.40 9.53
C ARG A 176 6.29 17.08 9.78
N ILE A 177 6.37 17.81 10.89
CA ILE A 177 7.58 18.45 11.40
C ILE A 177 8.07 17.63 12.59
N ILE A 178 9.32 17.17 12.52
CA ILE A 178 9.98 16.42 13.60
C ILE A 178 11.11 17.29 14.14
N LEU A 179 11.09 17.57 15.44
CA LEU A 179 12.10 18.37 16.12
C LEU A 179 12.77 17.54 17.21
N GLN A 180 14.10 17.60 17.29
CA GLN A 180 14.87 16.90 18.31
C GLN A 180 15.72 17.90 19.07
N ASN A 181 16.02 17.57 20.32
CA ASN A 181 16.86 18.37 21.21
C ASN A 181 16.36 19.81 21.38
N ILE A 182 15.04 20.01 21.40
CA ILE A 182 14.43 21.34 21.54
C ILE A 182 14.60 21.87 22.96
N THR A 183 14.62 23.20 23.07
CA THR A 183 14.65 23.92 24.36
C THR A 183 13.25 24.42 24.71
N PRO A 184 12.86 24.42 26.00
CA PRO A 184 11.58 24.98 26.44
C PRO A 184 11.43 26.47 26.10
N GLY A 185 10.25 26.86 25.59
CA GLY A 185 9.95 28.24 25.21
C GLY A 185 10.73 28.78 24.00
N GLU A 186 11.66 28.02 23.42
CA GLU A 186 12.42 28.43 22.25
C GLU A 186 11.51 28.44 21.00
N GLU A 187 11.41 29.60 20.34
CA GLU A 187 10.64 29.72 19.11
C GLU A 187 11.40 29.10 17.94
N ILE A 188 10.78 28.14 17.27
CA ILE A 188 11.35 27.44 16.13
C ILE A 188 10.47 27.71 14.91
N ILE A 189 11.06 28.33 13.88
CA ILE A 189 10.35 28.64 12.64
C ILE A 189 10.68 27.60 11.56
N ARG A 190 9.65 27.16 10.83
CA ARG A 190 9.78 26.27 9.66
C ARG A 190 8.96 26.81 8.50
N ASP A 191 9.57 26.81 7.32
CA ASP A 191 8.87 27.11 6.09
C ASP A 191 8.04 25.90 5.64
N VAL A 192 6.79 26.13 5.29
CA VAL A 192 5.91 25.11 4.72
C VAL A 192 5.26 25.68 3.46
N TRP A 193 5.24 24.87 2.40
CA TRP A 193 4.58 25.23 1.15
C TRP A 193 3.26 24.49 1.05
N ILE A 194 2.20 25.24 0.75
CA ILE A 194 0.91 24.72 0.33
C ILE A 194 0.82 24.95 -1.18
N ARG A 195 0.67 23.87 -1.94
CA ARG A 195 0.68 23.88 -3.41
C ARG A 195 -0.66 23.44 -3.95
N SER A 196 -1.23 24.14 -4.92
CA SER A 196 -2.40 23.62 -5.64
C SER A 196 -1.99 22.63 -6.73
N ASN A 197 -2.71 21.52 -6.82
CA ASN A 197 -2.55 20.53 -7.88
C ASN A 197 -3.44 20.77 -9.12
N TYR A 198 -4.30 21.79 -9.04
CA TYR A 198 -5.38 22.10 -10.00
C TYR A 198 -5.49 23.60 -10.26
N ASP A 199 -4.35 24.33 -10.15
CA ASP A 199 -4.26 25.77 -10.41
C ASP A 199 -5.23 26.66 -9.60
N GLN A 200 -5.70 26.16 -8.46
CA GLN A 200 -6.52 26.92 -7.53
C GLN A 200 -5.65 27.89 -6.72
N LYS A 201 -6.19 29.09 -6.49
CA LYS A 201 -5.55 30.05 -5.59
C LYS A 201 -5.55 29.50 -4.16
N VAL A 202 -4.41 29.59 -3.48
CA VAL A 202 -4.26 29.15 -2.09
C VAL A 202 -4.41 30.35 -1.17
N GLU A 203 -5.48 30.38 -0.37
CA GLU A 203 -5.71 31.41 0.64
C GLU A 203 -6.19 30.78 1.94
N ILE A 204 -5.59 31.20 3.06
CA ILE A 204 -5.95 30.74 4.40
C ILE A 204 -7.12 31.58 4.90
N GLU A 205 -8.23 30.92 5.23
CA GLU A 205 -9.37 31.52 5.91
C GLU A 205 -9.11 31.61 7.42
N SER A 206 -8.65 30.52 8.02
CA SER A 206 -8.34 30.45 9.45
C SER A 206 -7.35 29.34 9.74
N PHE A 207 -6.75 29.38 10.93
CA PHE A 207 -5.94 28.28 11.44
C PHE A 207 -6.14 28.14 12.95
N SER A 208 -5.89 26.94 13.48
CA SER A 208 -5.91 26.67 14.91
C SER A 208 -4.88 25.63 15.29
N SER A 209 -4.34 25.75 16.50
CA SER A 209 -3.38 24.80 17.07
C SER A 209 -4.08 23.99 18.16
N LYS A 210 -4.03 22.67 18.06
CA LYS A 210 -4.72 21.79 19.00
C LYS A 210 -4.20 21.91 20.43
N ASN A 211 -2.89 22.08 20.60
CA ASN A 211 -2.21 22.21 21.89
C ASN A 211 -1.54 23.58 22.08
N GLY A 212 -1.85 24.57 21.23
CA GLY A 212 -1.40 25.96 21.37
C GLY A 212 0.08 26.22 21.10
N MET A 213 0.85 25.24 20.62
CA MET A 213 2.29 25.38 20.34
C MET A 213 2.57 25.95 18.95
N MET A 214 1.64 25.86 17.99
CA MET A 214 1.87 26.23 16.60
C MET A 214 1.08 27.49 16.21
N THR A 215 1.72 28.40 15.49
CA THR A 215 1.10 29.58 14.88
C THR A 215 1.65 29.80 13.48
N ILE A 216 0.97 30.64 12.68
CA ILE A 216 1.50 31.13 11.41
C ILE A 216 2.07 32.53 11.67
N ASP A 217 3.39 32.66 11.60
CA ASP A 217 4.11 33.91 11.88
C ASP A 217 4.01 34.88 10.69
N SER A 218 4.17 34.35 9.48
CA SER A 218 4.02 35.10 8.24
C SER A 218 3.64 34.19 7.07
N GLN A 219 3.14 34.80 6.00
CA GLN A 219 2.78 34.10 4.77
C GLN A 219 3.14 34.94 3.54
N ARG A 220 3.44 34.27 2.42
CA ARG A 220 3.76 34.88 1.14
C ARG A 220 3.15 34.07 0.01
N SER A 221 2.30 34.71 -0.78
CA SER A 221 1.75 34.13 -2.01
C SER A 221 2.80 34.04 -3.11
N ASP A 222 2.75 32.97 -3.88
CA ASP A 222 3.61 32.72 -5.03
C ASP A 222 2.80 32.00 -6.13
N GLY A 223 2.08 32.79 -6.94
CA GLY A 223 1.13 32.25 -7.92
C GLY A 223 0.00 31.42 -7.28
N ASN A 224 -0.09 30.15 -7.67
CA ASN A 224 -1.00 29.12 -7.12
C ASN A 224 -0.42 28.38 -5.90
N HIS A 225 0.63 28.94 -5.27
CA HIS A 225 1.27 28.43 -4.08
C HIS A 225 1.22 29.45 -2.93
N LEU A 226 1.28 28.95 -1.70
CA LEU A 226 1.43 29.76 -0.51
C LEU A 226 2.59 29.22 0.32
N GLN A 227 3.58 30.08 0.60
CA GLN A 227 4.57 29.81 1.62
C GLN A 227 4.07 30.35 2.95
N ILE A 228 4.12 29.53 3.99
CA ILE A 228 3.84 29.93 5.36
C ILE A 228 5.06 29.66 6.25
N MET A 229 5.31 30.56 7.20
CA MET A 229 6.31 30.40 8.25
C MET A 229 5.58 29.91 9.49
N VAL A 230 5.64 28.60 9.73
CA VAL A 230 5.04 27.98 10.91
C VAL A 230 5.99 28.18 12.08
N LYS A 231 5.52 28.94 13.08
CA LYS A 231 6.23 29.14 14.33
C LYS A 231 5.75 28.14 15.36
N ILE A 232 6.70 27.42 15.95
CA ILE A 232 6.48 26.38 16.94
C ILE A 232 7.15 26.82 18.23
N THR A 233 6.36 26.96 19.28
CA THR A 233 6.81 27.35 20.62
C THR A 233 6.48 26.22 21.59
N PRO A 234 7.45 25.33 21.89
CA PRO A 234 7.31 24.33 22.95
C PRO A 234 6.95 25.00 24.28
N SER A 235 6.05 24.38 25.03
CA SER A 235 5.64 24.94 26.33
C SER A 235 6.85 25.06 27.27
N ALA A 236 6.93 26.19 28.00
CA ALA A 236 8.06 26.53 28.86
C ALA A 236 8.11 25.68 30.15
N ASP A 237 7.01 25.03 30.47
CA ASP A 237 6.73 24.18 31.62
C ASP A 237 7.10 22.70 31.41
N ALA A 238 7.75 22.38 30.29
CA ALA A 238 8.40 21.09 29.99
C ALA A 238 9.91 21.31 29.76
N PRO A 239 10.80 20.29 29.75
CA PRO A 239 10.53 18.89 30.05
C PRO A 239 10.29 18.67 31.55
N THR A 240 9.35 17.80 31.87
CA THR A 240 9.27 17.17 33.20
C THR A 240 9.92 15.78 33.14
N PRO A 241 10.24 15.14 34.27
CA PRO A 241 10.74 13.75 34.28
C PRO A 241 9.84 12.77 33.49
N THR A 242 8.55 13.07 33.37
CA THR A 242 7.54 12.26 32.67
C THR A 242 7.14 12.80 31.29
N ARG A 243 7.55 14.01 30.90
CA ARG A 243 7.14 14.68 29.65
C ARG A 243 8.34 15.19 28.86
N ARG A 244 9.02 14.27 28.18
CA ARG A 244 10.13 14.56 27.24
C ARG A 244 9.70 14.68 25.78
N TYR A 245 8.47 14.24 25.49
CA TYR A 245 7.85 14.28 24.18
C TYR A 245 6.65 15.22 24.20
N ILE A 246 6.51 16.01 23.13
CA ILE A 246 5.36 16.86 22.88
C ILE A 246 4.91 16.70 21.43
N SER A 247 3.63 16.96 21.20
CA SER A 247 3.06 16.99 19.87
C SER A 247 2.03 18.09 19.76
N ASP A 248 1.86 18.62 18.56
CA ASP A 248 0.76 19.51 18.24
C ASP A 248 0.28 19.27 16.80
N GLU A 249 -0.90 19.77 16.49
CA GLU A 249 -1.53 19.72 15.19
C GLU A 249 -2.05 21.11 14.83
N LEU A 250 -1.47 21.70 13.78
CA LEU A 250 -1.94 22.93 13.18
C LEU A 250 -2.95 22.58 12.09
N VAL A 251 -4.20 22.95 12.31
CA VAL A 251 -5.31 22.81 11.37
C VAL A 251 -5.46 24.12 10.62
N ILE A 252 -5.44 24.09 9.29
CA ILE A 252 -5.53 25.25 8.42
C ILE A 252 -6.75 25.07 7.52
N LYS A 253 -7.70 26.01 7.59
CA LYS A 253 -8.85 26.05 6.69
C LYS A 253 -8.58 27.03 5.57
N LEU A 254 -8.73 26.57 4.34
CA LEU A 254 -8.60 27.40 3.15
C LEU A 254 -9.95 28.03 2.77
N THR A 255 -9.93 29.17 2.09
CA THR A 255 -11.16 29.83 1.61
C THR A 255 -11.96 28.98 0.61
N SER A 256 -11.31 28.01 -0.02
CA SER A 256 -11.91 27.01 -0.90
C SER A 256 -12.69 25.92 -0.14
N GLY A 257 -12.63 25.90 1.20
CA GLY A 257 -13.33 24.97 2.09
C GLY A 257 -12.51 23.74 2.51
N GLN A 258 -11.35 23.49 1.89
CA GLN A 258 -10.47 22.38 2.26
C GLN A 258 -9.77 22.64 3.60
N GLU A 259 -9.60 21.58 4.36
CA GLU A 259 -8.86 21.58 5.62
C GLU A 259 -7.53 20.85 5.43
N LEU A 260 -6.43 21.50 5.83
CA LEU A 260 -5.08 20.97 5.78
C LEU A 260 -4.52 20.83 7.18
N THR A 261 -3.62 19.88 7.37
CA THR A 261 -3.05 19.58 8.68
C THR A 261 -1.53 19.49 8.62
N ILE A 262 -0.87 20.18 9.55
CA ILE A 262 0.57 20.04 9.80
C ILE A 262 0.76 19.53 11.22
N ARG A 263 1.39 18.37 11.36
CA ARG A 263 1.67 17.75 12.65
C ARG A 263 3.09 18.06 13.10
N CYS A 264 3.26 18.42 14.36
CA CYS A 264 4.56 18.54 15.00
C CYS A 264 4.74 17.42 16.03
N ASN A 265 5.90 16.75 15.97
CA ASN A 265 6.38 15.85 17.03
C ASN A 265 7.74 16.37 17.49
N ALA A 266 7.92 16.61 18.78
CA ALA A 266 9.17 17.15 19.30
C ALA A 266 9.65 16.46 20.58
N TRP A 267 10.98 16.38 20.72
CA TRP A 267 11.67 15.82 21.88
C TRP A 267 12.64 16.82 22.47
N PHE A 268 12.55 17.03 23.79
CA PHE A 268 13.50 17.88 24.51
C PHE A 268 14.89 17.23 24.56
N ARG A 269 15.92 18.08 24.65
CA ARG A 269 17.30 17.62 24.86
C ARG A 269 17.37 16.79 26.14
N LEU A 270 18.07 15.66 26.07
CA LEU A 270 18.44 14.90 27.25
C LEU A 270 19.60 15.63 27.93
N ASN A 271 19.37 16.10 29.16
CA ASN A 271 20.45 16.49 30.07
C ASN A 271 21.16 15.25 30.60
#